data_AF-A0A972D9W1-F1
#
_entry.id   AF-A0A972D9W1-F1
#
_cell.length_a   1.000
_cell.length_b   1.000
_cell.length_c   1.000
_cell.angle_alpha   90.00
_cell.angle_beta   90.00
_cell.angle_gamma   90.00
#
_symmetry.space_group_name_H-M   'P 1'
#
loop_
_entity.id
_entity.type
_entity.pdbx_description
1 polymer ?
#
loop_
_entity_poly.entity_id
_entity_poly.type
_entity_poly.pdbx_seq_one_letter_code
_entity_poly.pdbx_strand_id
1 'polypeptide(L)'
;MSRAVSEKRRFRAVEVGLLALLAQGCGSCGGGAELRGGPHPYRACLLAKEPDAREVDLGGASLVVEGRRAALRADRPVLRVAAFRGADDELDELTLAASAIDEEGVDLLVVLGGVGRKKNEVVAHLEALSRTKKPIVLVPGGDESLEALDDGIGALDRETRARLVDGRSTYVLELGGLEWVLVPGAPAGRYAHSDEACGYDLDDLDARLRAVDAASAFTFAWAEPTAETGLPTRGVFAFPGGDAPDPRRVVVGPLAGPPHFLGEGYRESGPTLLEIGPEGPVVRGLIDFRGEARVVRPPAP
;
A
#
# COMPACT_ATOMS: atom_id res chain seq x y z
N MET A 1 -30.92 0.07 -84.86
CA MET A 1 -30.92 1.39 -85.54
C MET A 1 -31.12 2.42 -84.44
N SER A 2 -30.26 3.40 -84.12
CA SER A 2 -29.09 3.96 -84.79
C SER A 2 -28.10 4.46 -83.73
N ARG A 3 -26.81 4.42 -84.04
CA ARG A 3 -25.67 4.96 -83.27
C ARG A 3 -25.47 6.44 -83.59
N ALA A 4 -24.87 7.20 -82.66
CA ALA A 4 -23.68 8.07 -82.84
C ALA A 4 -23.57 9.05 -81.64
N VAL A 5 -22.59 8.95 -80.72
CA VAL A 5 -21.16 9.34 -80.81
C VAL A 5 -20.93 10.86 -80.66
N SER A 6 -20.22 11.26 -79.59
CA SER A 6 -19.21 12.33 -79.55
C SER A 6 -18.60 12.38 -78.13
N GLU A 7 -17.45 11.73 -77.88
CA GLU A 7 -16.06 12.19 -78.06
C GLU A 7 -15.42 12.84 -76.81
N LYS A 8 -14.41 12.13 -76.29
CA LYS A 8 -13.13 12.61 -75.73
C LYS A 8 -13.14 13.70 -74.64
N ARG A 9 -12.61 13.33 -73.47
CA ARG A 9 -11.28 13.77 -73.00
C ARG A 9 -10.84 12.96 -71.77
N ARG A 10 -9.73 12.24 -71.92
CA ARG A 10 -8.89 11.77 -70.82
C ARG A 10 -8.02 12.94 -70.39
N PHE A 11 -8.05 13.32 -69.12
CA PHE A 11 -6.93 14.01 -68.47
C PHE A 11 -6.69 13.37 -67.10
N ARG A 12 -5.40 13.08 -66.88
CA ARG A 12 -4.81 12.49 -65.69
C ARG A 12 -4.77 13.50 -64.55
N ALA A 13 -4.80 12.94 -63.34
CA ALA A 13 -4.22 13.43 -62.08
C ALA A 13 -4.70 14.81 -61.58
N VAL A 14 -5.25 14.84 -60.36
CA VAL A 14 -4.60 15.46 -59.19
C VAL A 14 -5.34 14.93 -57.95
N GLU A 15 -4.53 14.61 -56.94
CA GLU A 15 -4.86 14.20 -55.59
C GLU A 15 -6.07 14.92 -54.99
N VAL A 16 -7.09 14.20 -54.53
CA VAL A 16 -7.85 14.62 -53.35
C VAL A 16 -8.36 13.36 -52.63
N GLY A 17 -7.95 13.19 -51.38
CA GLY A 17 -8.81 12.55 -50.39
C GLY A 17 -8.34 11.24 -49.75
N LEU A 18 -7.07 11.13 -49.37
CA LEU A 18 -6.70 10.29 -48.23
C LEU A 18 -7.24 10.95 -46.93
N LEU A 19 -8.56 10.87 -46.69
CA LEU A 19 -9.11 11.01 -45.33
C LEU A 19 -8.94 9.66 -44.63
N ALA A 20 -7.67 9.33 -44.40
CA ALA A 20 -7.28 8.27 -43.50
C ALA A 20 -7.54 8.74 -42.06
N LEU A 21 -8.33 7.95 -41.34
CA LEU A 21 -8.13 7.57 -39.95
C LEU A 21 -7.30 8.56 -39.10
N LEU A 22 -7.91 9.65 -38.65
CA LEU A 22 -7.38 10.49 -37.56
C LEU A 22 -8.46 10.83 -36.53
N ALA A 23 -9.28 9.84 -36.17
CA ALA A 23 -10.25 9.93 -35.08
C ALA A 23 -10.16 8.75 -34.08
N GLN A 24 -8.95 8.22 -33.86
CA GLN A 24 -8.60 7.42 -32.67
C GLN A 24 -7.49 8.09 -31.83
N GLY A 25 -7.38 9.41 -31.92
CA GLY A 25 -6.49 10.21 -31.07
C GLY A 25 -7.21 10.71 -29.83
N CYS A 26 -7.43 9.82 -28.85
CA CYS A 26 -7.54 10.08 -27.40
C CYS A 26 -7.66 8.73 -26.66
N GLY A 27 -6.81 7.76 -27.05
CA GLY A 27 -6.66 6.50 -26.32
C GLY A 27 -5.58 6.66 -25.25
N SER A 28 -6.00 6.80 -24.00
CA SER A 28 -5.32 6.29 -22.80
C SER A 28 -3.79 6.45 -22.75
N CYS A 29 -3.32 7.65 -22.41
CA CYS A 29 -2.02 7.83 -21.74
C CYS A 29 -2.30 8.29 -20.30
N GLY A 30 -2.29 7.35 -19.37
CA GLY A 30 -2.57 7.56 -17.96
C GLY A 30 -3.63 6.59 -17.46
N GLY A 31 -3.24 5.34 -17.22
CA GLY A 31 -4.04 4.38 -16.44
C GLY A 31 -4.08 4.78 -14.96
N GLY A 32 -4.45 6.03 -14.69
CA GLY A 32 -4.63 6.54 -13.35
C GLY A 32 -5.90 5.96 -12.75
N ALA A 33 -5.87 5.68 -11.46
CA ALA A 33 -7.04 5.24 -10.72
C ALA A 33 -8.23 6.19 -10.95
N GLU A 34 -9.44 5.62 -10.93
CA GLU A 34 -10.67 6.38 -11.15
C GLU A 34 -10.81 7.49 -10.10
N LEU A 35 -11.12 8.72 -10.54
CA LEU A 35 -11.46 9.82 -9.64
C LEU A 35 -12.89 9.62 -9.14
N ARG A 36 -13.04 9.46 -7.83
CA ARG A 36 -14.33 9.43 -7.15
C ARG A 36 -14.67 10.84 -6.65
N GLY A 37 -15.87 11.30 -6.99
CA GLY A 37 -16.38 12.60 -6.55
C GLY A 37 -16.97 12.56 -5.14
N GLY A 38 -17.40 13.72 -4.62
CA GLY A 38 -18.03 13.84 -3.30
C GLY A 38 -17.48 15.03 -2.50
N PRO A 39 -17.80 15.12 -1.19
CA PRO A 39 -17.29 16.17 -0.31
C PRO A 39 -15.76 16.17 -0.18
N HIS A 40 -15.16 15.00 -0.33
CA HIS A 40 -13.72 14.78 -0.31
C HIS A 40 -13.36 13.94 -1.55
N PRO A 41 -13.10 14.55 -2.72
CA PRO A 41 -12.70 13.82 -3.92
C PRO A 41 -11.40 13.04 -3.70
N TYR A 42 -11.28 11.87 -4.32
CA TYR A 42 -10.12 10.98 -4.15
C TYR A 42 -9.93 10.05 -5.35
N ARG A 43 -8.75 9.45 -5.47
CA ARG A 43 -8.48 8.38 -6.42
C ARG A 43 -8.71 7.00 -5.80
N ALA A 44 -9.40 6.13 -6.54
CA ALA A 44 -9.73 4.76 -6.12
C ALA A 44 -8.49 3.86 -6.04
N CYS A 45 -7.85 3.85 -4.87
CA CYS A 45 -6.54 3.25 -4.63
C CYS A 45 -6.55 1.71 -4.73
N LEU A 46 -7.69 1.08 -4.43
CA LEU A 46 -7.87 -0.38 -4.51
C LEU A 46 -7.95 -0.90 -5.95
N LEU A 47 -8.08 0.00 -6.93
CA LEU A 47 -8.19 -0.32 -8.36
C LEU A 47 -6.84 -0.24 -9.10
N ALA A 48 -5.72 -0.07 -8.39
CA ALA A 48 -4.40 -0.10 -9.02
C ALA A 48 -4.20 -1.40 -9.81
N LYS A 49 -3.37 -1.36 -10.86
CA LYS A 49 -3.12 -2.52 -11.73
C LYS A 49 -2.49 -3.68 -10.93
N GLU A 50 -2.79 -4.91 -11.33
CA GLU A 50 -2.12 -6.11 -10.83
C GLU A 50 -0.59 -6.03 -11.04
N PRO A 51 0.22 -6.42 -10.04
CA PRO A 51 1.67 -6.40 -10.18
C PRO A 51 2.15 -7.56 -11.07
N ASP A 52 3.32 -7.38 -11.69
CA ASP A 52 3.99 -8.47 -12.39
C ASP A 52 4.42 -9.56 -11.40
N ALA A 53 4.23 -10.81 -11.82
CA ALA A 53 4.66 -11.97 -11.04
C ALA A 53 6.17 -11.95 -10.84
N ARG A 54 6.62 -12.23 -9.62
CA ARG A 54 8.04 -12.27 -9.27
C ARG A 54 8.28 -13.11 -8.03
N GLU A 55 9.50 -13.60 -7.93
CA GLU A 55 10.04 -14.23 -6.73
C GLU A 55 11.39 -13.58 -6.40
N VAL A 56 11.60 -13.29 -5.13
CA VAL A 56 12.82 -12.67 -4.61
C VAL A 56 13.38 -13.55 -3.50
N ASP A 57 14.60 -14.04 -3.69
CA ASP A 57 15.36 -14.72 -2.64
C ASP A 57 15.89 -13.70 -1.64
N LEU A 58 15.58 -13.92 -0.35
CA LEU A 58 15.95 -13.07 0.77
C LEU A 58 16.99 -13.74 1.69
N GLY A 59 17.51 -14.92 1.31
CA GLY A 59 18.50 -15.67 2.10
C GLY A 59 17.85 -16.36 3.30
N GLY A 60 17.19 -17.50 3.06
CA GLY A 60 16.44 -18.25 4.07
C GLY A 60 14.94 -17.92 4.12
N ALA A 61 14.50 -17.02 3.24
CA ALA A 61 13.10 -16.78 2.93
C ALA A 61 12.97 -16.37 1.45
N SER A 62 11.76 -16.47 0.90
CA SER A 62 11.41 -15.96 -0.42
C SER A 62 10.17 -15.08 -0.33
N LEU A 63 10.20 -13.93 -1.01
CA LEU A 63 9.01 -13.15 -1.28
C LEU A 63 8.48 -13.53 -2.65
N VAL A 64 7.28 -14.09 -2.68
CA VAL A 64 6.59 -14.48 -3.92
C VAL A 64 5.42 -13.55 -4.14
N VAL A 65 5.28 -13.00 -5.34
CA VAL A 65 4.14 -12.19 -5.77
C VAL A 65 3.57 -12.82 -7.02
N GLU A 66 2.30 -13.22 -6.95
CA GLU A 66 1.56 -13.86 -8.05
C GLU A 66 0.15 -13.27 -8.10
N GLY A 67 -0.13 -12.57 -9.21
CA GLY A 67 -1.32 -11.77 -9.36
C GLY A 67 -1.55 -10.81 -8.19
N ARG A 68 -2.73 -10.85 -7.58
CA ARG A 68 -3.10 -9.99 -6.43
C ARG A 68 -2.65 -10.55 -5.07
N ARG A 69 -1.84 -11.62 -5.03
CA ARG A 69 -1.37 -12.23 -3.79
C ARG A 69 0.14 -12.10 -3.65
N ALA A 70 0.59 -11.90 -2.41
CA ALA A 70 1.99 -11.99 -2.03
C ALA A 70 2.16 -12.97 -0.86
N ALA A 71 3.29 -13.65 -0.77
CA ALA A 71 3.61 -14.55 0.33
C ALA A 71 5.07 -14.38 0.73
N LEU A 72 5.33 -14.27 2.03
CA LEU A 72 6.68 -14.39 2.58
C LEU A 72 6.86 -15.82 3.09
N ARG A 73 7.54 -16.65 2.31
CA ARG A 73 7.80 -18.06 2.62
C ARG A 73 9.16 -18.16 3.31
N ALA A 74 9.17 -18.56 4.57
CA ALA A 74 10.39 -18.81 5.32
C ALA A 74 10.37 -20.24 5.88
N ASP A 75 11.56 -20.78 6.16
CA ASP A 75 11.70 -22.14 6.75
C ASP A 75 11.18 -22.22 8.20
N ARG A 76 10.89 -21.07 8.81
CA ARG A 76 10.36 -20.96 10.17
C ARG A 76 8.86 -20.63 10.15
N PRO A 77 8.06 -21.23 11.04
CA PRO A 77 6.61 -21.00 11.09
C PRO A 77 6.22 -19.64 11.70
N VAL A 78 7.14 -18.99 12.42
CA VAL A 78 6.90 -17.70 13.08
C VAL A 78 7.77 -16.63 12.45
N LEU A 79 7.13 -15.56 11.97
CA LEU A 79 7.75 -14.37 11.37
C LEU A 79 7.72 -13.21 12.37
N ARG A 80 8.80 -12.43 12.41
CA ARG A 80 8.91 -11.18 13.18
C ARG A 80 8.61 -10.01 12.24
N VAL A 81 7.58 -9.23 12.55
CA VAL A 81 7.12 -8.11 11.72
C VAL A 81 7.24 -6.81 12.50
N ALA A 82 7.87 -5.80 11.91
CA ALA A 82 7.84 -4.44 12.44
C ALA A 82 6.77 -3.64 11.71
N ALA A 83 5.72 -3.23 12.42
CA ALA A 83 4.60 -2.46 11.87
C ALA A 83 4.56 -1.05 12.47
N PHE A 84 4.42 -0.04 11.63
CA PHE A 84 4.41 1.37 12.04
C PHE A 84 3.71 2.26 11.01
N ARG A 85 3.36 3.48 11.42
CA ARG A 85 3.09 4.57 10.47
C ARG A 85 4.41 5.26 10.14
N GLY A 86 4.61 5.61 8.87
CA GLY A 86 5.79 6.31 8.39
C GLY A 86 6.02 7.65 9.10
N ALA A 87 7.21 8.22 8.90
CA ALA A 87 7.69 9.38 9.64
C ALA A 87 7.20 10.76 9.12
N ASP A 88 6.25 10.80 8.16
CA ASP A 88 5.83 12.05 7.49
C ASP A 88 7.04 12.88 6.98
N ASP A 89 7.43 13.97 7.64
CA ASP A 89 8.59 14.81 7.26
C ASP A 89 9.86 14.53 8.10
N GLU A 90 9.80 13.62 9.08
CA GLU A 90 10.85 13.33 10.09
C GLU A 90 11.78 12.17 9.67
N LEU A 91 12.45 12.29 8.53
CA LEU A 91 13.27 11.22 7.93
C LEU A 91 14.44 10.71 8.80
N ASP A 92 14.97 11.55 9.69
CA ASP A 92 16.06 11.16 10.60
C ASP A 92 15.59 10.07 11.58
N GLU A 93 14.36 10.19 12.07
CA GLU A 93 13.72 9.22 12.96
C GLU A 93 13.47 7.88 12.26
N LEU A 94 13.11 7.92 10.97
CA LEU A 94 12.98 6.74 10.14
C LEU A 94 14.32 5.99 9.98
N THR A 95 15.42 6.72 9.83
CA THR A 95 16.77 6.14 9.70
C THR A 95 17.22 5.49 11.00
N LEU A 96 16.95 6.12 12.15
CA LEU A 96 17.21 5.55 13.47
C LEU A 96 16.37 4.29 13.70
N ALA A 97 15.08 4.34 13.39
CA ALA A 97 14.17 3.19 13.51
C ALA A 97 14.62 2.02 12.62
N ALA A 98 15.01 2.28 11.36
CA ALA A 98 15.51 1.25 10.45
C ALA A 98 16.74 0.52 11.02
N SER A 99 17.64 1.25 11.68
CA SER A 99 18.82 0.68 12.33
C SER A 99 18.43 -0.21 13.52
N ALA A 100 17.55 0.26 14.41
CA ALA A 100 17.06 -0.52 15.55
C ALA A 100 16.27 -1.77 15.12
N ILE A 101 15.48 -1.67 14.06
CA ILE A 101 14.73 -2.78 13.45
C ILE A 101 15.66 -3.92 12.99
N ASP A 102 16.80 -3.57 12.39
CA ASP A 102 17.76 -4.58 11.88
C ASP A 102 18.37 -5.40 13.03
N GLU A 103 18.58 -4.78 14.19
CA GLU A 103 19.06 -5.46 15.40
C GLU A 103 18.03 -6.44 15.99
N GLU A 104 16.74 -6.27 15.69
CA GLU A 104 15.64 -7.06 16.23
C GLU A 104 15.26 -8.29 15.38
N GLY A 105 16.08 -8.67 14.39
CA GLY A 105 15.85 -9.91 13.63
C GLY A 105 14.50 -9.95 12.91
N VAL A 106 14.01 -8.77 12.50
CA VAL A 106 12.76 -8.59 11.77
C VAL A 106 12.86 -9.22 10.38
N ASP A 107 11.77 -9.85 9.94
CA ASP A 107 11.64 -10.48 8.61
C ASP A 107 10.97 -9.57 7.60
N LEU A 108 10.07 -8.69 8.06
CA LEU A 108 9.19 -7.89 7.22
C LEU A 108 8.88 -6.55 7.87
N LEU A 109 8.89 -5.50 7.06
CA LEU A 109 8.41 -4.18 7.44
C LEU A 109 7.01 -3.97 6.90
N VAL A 110 6.10 -3.47 7.74
CA VAL A 110 4.76 -3.05 7.31
C VAL A 110 4.59 -1.57 7.64
N VAL A 111 4.46 -0.76 6.60
CA VAL A 111 4.27 0.70 6.71
C VAL A 111 2.81 1.01 6.40
N LEU A 112 2.10 1.52 7.40
CA LEU A 112 0.72 1.93 7.30
C LEU A 112 0.67 3.46 7.21
N GLY A 113 0.58 3.99 5.99
CA GLY A 113 0.61 5.42 5.66
C GLY A 113 1.81 6.21 6.21
N GLY A 114 1.75 7.53 6.11
CA GLY A 114 2.80 8.46 6.50
C GLY A 114 4.08 8.39 5.65
N VAL A 115 3.97 8.03 4.37
CA VAL A 115 5.13 7.92 3.46
C VAL A 115 5.37 9.15 2.58
N GLY A 116 4.47 10.12 2.62
CA GLY A 116 4.63 11.40 1.96
C GLY A 116 3.63 11.69 0.84
N ARG A 117 3.54 12.96 0.50
CA ARG A 117 2.62 13.53 -0.51
C ARG A 117 3.32 13.92 -1.80
N LYS A 118 4.65 13.91 -1.80
CA LYS A 118 5.48 14.21 -2.96
C LYS A 118 6.40 13.05 -3.31
N LYS A 119 6.74 12.92 -4.60
CA LYS A 119 7.67 11.90 -5.11
C LYS A 119 8.95 11.78 -4.29
N ASN A 120 9.60 12.90 -3.98
CA ASN A 120 10.87 12.91 -3.25
C ASN A 120 10.73 12.44 -1.80
N GLU A 121 9.57 12.67 -1.17
CA GLU A 121 9.26 12.16 0.17
C GLU A 121 9.10 10.64 0.12
N VAL A 122 8.30 10.12 -0.82
CA VAL A 122 8.09 8.68 -1.03
C VAL A 122 9.41 7.95 -1.30
N VAL A 123 10.25 8.50 -2.18
CA VAL A 123 11.57 7.91 -2.48
C VAL A 123 12.44 7.88 -1.22
N ALA A 124 12.57 9.00 -0.52
CA ALA A 124 13.42 9.08 0.67
C ALA A 124 12.96 8.12 1.77
N HIS A 125 11.64 7.98 1.99
CA HIS A 125 11.09 7.02 2.94
C HIS A 125 11.45 5.57 2.59
N LEU A 126 11.17 5.17 1.35
CA LEU A 126 11.37 3.79 0.92
C LEU A 126 12.87 3.44 0.83
N GLU A 127 13.73 4.38 0.47
CA GLU A 127 15.18 4.22 0.50
C GLU A 127 15.75 4.15 1.92
N ALA A 128 15.18 4.88 2.89
CA ALA A 128 15.59 4.76 4.28
C ALA A 128 15.28 3.35 4.83
N LEU A 129 14.10 2.82 4.52
CA LEU A 129 13.68 1.49 4.93
C LEU A 129 14.41 0.36 4.19
N SER A 130 14.78 0.56 2.92
CA SER A 130 15.46 -0.46 2.12
C SER A 130 16.87 -0.80 2.64
N ARG A 131 17.47 0.07 3.47
CA ARG A 131 18.75 -0.17 4.16
C ARG A 131 18.73 -1.40 5.05
N THR A 132 17.56 -1.76 5.59
CA THR A 132 17.36 -3.00 6.36
C THR A 132 17.45 -4.26 5.51
N LYS A 133 17.38 -4.11 4.18
CA LYS A 133 17.27 -5.19 3.18
C LYS A 133 16.08 -6.12 3.41
N LYS A 134 15.14 -5.76 4.28
CA LYS A 134 13.92 -6.54 4.50
C LYS A 134 12.90 -6.22 3.41
N PRO A 135 12.00 -7.16 3.08
CA PRO A 135 10.81 -6.84 2.32
C PRO A 135 9.99 -5.75 3.02
N ILE A 136 9.36 -4.89 2.22
CA ILE A 136 8.53 -3.78 2.69
C ILE A 136 7.14 -3.98 2.14
N VAL A 137 6.14 -4.04 3.01
CA VAL A 137 4.72 -3.95 2.64
C VAL A 137 4.28 -2.51 2.88
N LEU A 138 3.94 -1.83 1.80
CA LEU A 138 3.43 -0.48 1.83
C LEU A 138 1.91 -0.51 1.74
N VAL A 139 1.23 -0.01 2.77
CA VAL A 139 -0.21 0.23 2.77
C VAL A 139 -0.41 1.73 2.87
N PRO A 140 -0.55 2.46 1.74
CA PRO A 140 -0.74 3.91 1.79
C PRO A 140 -1.94 4.31 2.66
N GLY A 141 -1.86 5.47 3.29
CA GLY A 141 -2.95 6.09 4.02
C GLY A 141 -3.84 6.95 3.13
N GLY A 142 -4.76 7.68 3.77
CA GLY A 142 -5.77 8.50 3.12
C GLY A 142 -5.26 9.84 2.63
N ASP A 143 -4.09 10.27 3.11
CA ASP A 143 -3.49 11.56 2.77
C ASP A 143 -2.36 11.45 1.74
N GLU A 144 -1.92 10.24 1.35
CA GLU A 144 -0.94 10.07 0.27
C GLU A 144 -1.51 10.37 -1.11
N SER A 145 -0.68 10.96 -1.98
CA SER A 145 -0.98 11.17 -3.40
C SER A 145 -0.64 9.93 -4.23
N LEU A 146 -1.56 9.44 -5.06
CA LEU A 146 -1.29 8.31 -5.95
C LEU A 146 -0.21 8.63 -6.98
N GLU A 147 -0.23 9.84 -7.54
CA GLU A 147 0.79 10.29 -8.48
C GLU A 147 2.18 10.24 -7.82
N ALA A 148 2.30 10.78 -6.60
CA ALA A 148 3.56 10.75 -5.85
C ALA A 148 4.01 9.31 -5.54
N LEU A 149 3.09 8.41 -5.22
CA LEU A 149 3.38 7.00 -4.97
C LEU A 149 3.86 6.29 -6.25
N ASP A 150 3.19 6.48 -7.38
CA ASP A 150 3.55 5.86 -8.66
C ASP A 150 4.93 6.35 -9.13
N ASP A 151 5.13 7.67 -9.09
CA ASP A 151 6.40 8.28 -9.45
C ASP A 151 7.53 7.90 -8.50
N GLY A 152 7.25 7.82 -7.20
CA GLY A 152 8.21 7.48 -6.17
C GLY A 152 8.65 6.03 -6.28
N ILE A 153 7.70 5.10 -6.32
CA ILE A 153 7.96 3.66 -6.50
C ILE A 153 8.66 3.40 -7.84
N GLY A 154 8.24 4.10 -8.89
CA GLY A 154 8.85 4.04 -10.22
C GLY A 154 10.28 4.59 -10.29
N ALA A 155 10.70 5.40 -9.31
CA ALA A 155 12.05 5.95 -9.21
C ALA A 155 13.02 5.09 -8.38
N LEU A 156 12.53 4.14 -7.58
CA LEU A 156 13.38 3.25 -6.77
C LEU A 156 14.32 2.40 -7.61
N ASP A 157 15.46 2.01 -7.06
CA ASP A 157 16.32 1.03 -7.72
C ASP A 157 15.62 -0.35 -7.85
N ARG A 158 16.15 -1.19 -8.76
CA ARG A 158 15.55 -2.50 -9.07
C ARG A 158 15.50 -3.42 -7.85
N GLU A 159 16.49 -3.40 -6.98
CA GLU A 159 16.56 -4.27 -5.81
C GLU A 159 15.53 -3.86 -4.77
N THR A 160 15.47 -2.58 -4.42
CA THR A 160 14.46 -2.05 -3.49
C THR A 160 13.05 -2.31 -4.02
N ARG A 161 12.80 -2.03 -5.31
CA ARG A 161 11.48 -2.24 -5.93
C ARG A 161 11.07 -3.72 -5.95
N ALA A 162 12.02 -4.64 -6.14
CA ALA A 162 11.72 -6.07 -6.12
C ALA A 162 11.21 -6.54 -4.75
N ARG A 163 11.76 -5.99 -3.66
CA ARG A 163 11.40 -6.30 -2.26
C ARG A 163 10.14 -5.57 -1.77
N LEU A 164 9.61 -4.62 -2.53
CA LEU A 164 8.41 -3.85 -2.17
C LEU A 164 7.14 -4.61 -2.57
N VAL A 165 6.19 -4.71 -1.66
CA VAL A 165 4.80 -5.12 -1.89
C VAL A 165 3.92 -3.88 -1.74
N ASP A 166 3.40 -3.39 -2.87
CA ASP A 166 2.47 -2.27 -2.89
C ASP A 166 1.04 -2.78 -2.64
N GLY A 167 0.50 -2.45 -1.46
CA GLY A 167 -0.84 -2.81 -1.03
C GLY A 167 -1.96 -2.22 -1.88
N ARG A 168 -1.70 -1.26 -2.78
CA ARG A 168 -2.69 -0.83 -3.81
C ARG A 168 -2.90 -1.93 -4.85
N SER A 169 -1.81 -2.55 -5.28
CA SER A 169 -1.79 -3.60 -6.30
C SER A 169 -1.99 -5.01 -5.73
N THR A 170 -1.60 -5.25 -4.48
CA THR A 170 -1.65 -6.55 -3.79
C THR A 170 -2.82 -6.57 -2.80
N TYR A 171 -3.68 -7.58 -2.89
CA TYR A 171 -4.90 -7.70 -2.10
C TYR A 171 -4.66 -8.49 -0.83
N VAL A 172 -3.93 -9.60 -0.96
CA VAL A 172 -3.69 -10.57 0.11
C VAL A 172 -2.20 -10.75 0.31
N LEU A 173 -1.77 -10.73 1.56
CA LEU A 173 -0.44 -11.09 1.99
C LEU A 173 -0.52 -12.33 2.90
N GLU A 174 0.21 -13.37 2.54
CA GLU A 174 0.29 -14.60 3.35
C GLU A 174 1.54 -14.55 4.25
N LEU A 175 1.33 -14.61 5.57
CA LEU A 175 2.37 -14.56 6.59
C LEU A 175 2.09 -15.61 7.66
N GLY A 176 3.08 -16.48 7.96
CA GLY A 176 2.97 -17.43 9.06
C GLY A 176 1.80 -18.42 8.92
N GLY A 177 1.35 -18.68 7.69
CA GLY A 177 0.18 -19.53 7.41
C GLY A 177 -1.18 -18.82 7.52
N LEU A 178 -1.19 -17.49 7.67
CA LEU A 178 -2.40 -16.68 7.79
C LEU A 178 -2.56 -15.74 6.59
N GLU A 179 -3.80 -15.45 6.23
CA GLU A 179 -4.14 -14.47 5.21
C GLU A 179 -4.35 -13.08 5.81
N TRP A 180 -3.71 -12.08 5.21
CA TRP A 180 -3.79 -10.68 5.60
C TRP A 180 -4.33 -9.85 4.43
N VAL A 181 -5.50 -9.26 4.61
CA VAL A 181 -6.05 -8.28 3.66
C VAL A 181 -5.31 -6.97 3.85
N LEU A 182 -4.71 -6.46 2.77
CA LEU A 182 -4.15 -5.12 2.75
C LEU A 182 -5.28 -4.13 2.46
N VAL A 183 -5.34 -2.97 3.11
CA VAL A 183 -6.39 -1.96 2.83
C VAL A 183 -5.75 -0.58 2.82
N PRO A 184 -5.27 -0.12 1.66
CA PRO A 184 -4.72 1.22 1.49
C PRO A 184 -5.81 2.26 1.34
N GLY A 185 -5.46 3.50 1.64
CA GLY A 185 -6.34 4.65 1.55
C GLY A 185 -7.33 4.71 2.71
N ALA A 186 -8.32 5.58 2.55
CA ALA A 186 -9.37 5.79 3.52
C ALA A 186 -10.77 5.75 2.88
N PRO A 187 -11.80 5.33 3.65
CA PRO A 187 -13.14 5.19 3.13
C PRO A 187 -13.70 6.55 2.72
N ALA A 188 -14.32 6.61 1.53
CA ALA A 188 -14.97 7.78 0.96
C ALA A 188 -14.09 9.05 0.92
N GLY A 189 -12.78 8.89 0.74
CA GLY A 189 -11.83 10.01 0.68
C GLY A 189 -11.64 10.72 2.01
N ARG A 190 -12.00 10.08 3.15
CA ARG A 190 -11.69 10.62 4.48
C ARG A 190 -10.19 10.92 4.53
N TYR A 191 -9.82 12.11 5.01
CA TYR A 191 -8.42 12.59 5.06
C TYR A 191 -7.78 12.99 3.72
N ALA A 192 -8.54 12.99 2.61
CA ALA A 192 -8.06 13.49 1.33
C ALA A 192 -7.67 14.98 1.44
N HIS A 193 -6.41 15.27 1.12
CA HIS A 193 -5.87 16.63 1.06
C HIS A 193 -5.98 17.24 -0.34
N SER A 194 -6.18 16.39 -1.36
CA SER A 194 -6.33 16.72 -2.77
C SER A 194 -7.16 15.63 -3.46
N ASP A 195 -7.57 15.85 -4.70
CA ASP A 195 -8.25 14.85 -5.53
C ASP A 195 -7.35 13.67 -5.93
N GLU A 196 -6.03 13.82 -5.79
CA GLU A 196 -5.05 12.75 -5.96
C GLU A 196 -4.85 11.87 -4.72
N ALA A 197 -5.58 12.14 -3.64
CA ALA A 197 -5.49 11.37 -2.41
C ALA A 197 -5.98 9.92 -2.57
N CYS A 198 -5.40 9.02 -1.77
CA CYS A 198 -5.71 7.60 -1.79
C CYS A 198 -6.99 7.27 -1.00
N GLY A 199 -8.04 6.83 -1.69
CA GLY A 199 -9.29 6.44 -1.05
C GLY A 199 -9.95 5.22 -1.69
N TYR A 200 -11.07 4.80 -1.10
CA TYR A 200 -11.91 3.73 -1.61
C TYR A 200 -13.37 3.92 -1.23
N ASP A 201 -14.28 3.36 -2.01
CA ASP A 201 -15.66 3.13 -1.60
C ASP A 201 -15.87 1.66 -1.15
N LEU A 202 -17.09 1.35 -0.71
CA LEU A 202 -17.44 0.01 -0.24
C LEU A 202 -17.43 -1.04 -1.37
N ASP A 203 -17.75 -0.66 -2.60
CA ASP A 203 -17.75 -1.59 -3.73
C ASP A 203 -16.32 -1.99 -4.12
N ASP A 204 -15.39 -1.03 -4.10
CA ASP A 204 -13.95 -1.25 -4.29
C ASP A 204 -13.40 -2.22 -3.23
N LEU A 205 -13.89 -2.08 -1.98
CA LEU A 205 -13.47 -2.89 -0.85
C LEU A 205 -14.04 -4.31 -0.89
N ASP A 206 -15.32 -4.44 -1.24
CA ASP A 206 -16.00 -5.72 -1.40
C ASP A 206 -15.29 -6.61 -2.43
N ALA A 207 -14.80 -6.02 -3.51
CA ALA A 207 -14.02 -6.75 -4.52
C ALA A 207 -12.75 -7.38 -3.92
N ARG A 208 -12.10 -6.69 -2.98
CA ARG A 208 -10.91 -7.19 -2.30
C ARG A 208 -11.26 -8.25 -1.26
N LEU A 209 -12.36 -8.08 -0.52
CA LEU A 209 -12.84 -9.05 0.46
C LEU A 209 -13.25 -10.39 -0.15
N ARG A 210 -13.73 -10.41 -1.40
CA ARG A 210 -14.00 -11.65 -2.14
C ARG A 210 -12.76 -12.52 -2.38
N ALA A 211 -11.55 -11.98 -2.19
CA ALA A 211 -10.30 -12.71 -2.39
C ALA A 211 -9.87 -13.56 -1.18
N VAL A 212 -10.56 -13.45 -0.04
CA VAL A 212 -10.24 -14.12 1.23
C VAL A 212 -11.47 -14.71 1.89
N ASP A 213 -11.26 -15.62 2.84
CA ASP A 213 -12.27 -15.94 3.84
C ASP A 213 -12.24 -14.89 4.96
N ALA A 214 -13.16 -13.91 4.89
CA ALA A 214 -13.22 -12.79 5.83
C ALA A 214 -13.39 -13.22 7.31
N ALA A 215 -13.88 -14.44 7.58
CA ALA A 215 -14.03 -14.93 8.95
C ALA A 215 -12.70 -15.31 9.62
N SER A 216 -11.69 -15.66 8.83
CA SER A 216 -10.38 -16.13 9.29
C SER A 216 -9.24 -15.17 8.96
N ALA A 217 -9.44 -14.23 8.04
CA ALA A 217 -8.44 -13.25 7.63
C ALA A 217 -8.16 -12.17 8.70
N PHE A 218 -6.94 -11.65 8.67
CA PHE A 218 -6.52 -10.46 9.39
C PHE A 218 -6.43 -9.27 8.44
N THR A 219 -6.36 -8.04 8.98
CA THR A 219 -6.27 -6.82 8.17
C THR A 219 -5.04 -6.00 8.50
N PHE A 220 -4.39 -5.43 7.48
CA PHE A 220 -3.48 -4.29 7.60
C PHE A 220 -4.12 -3.07 6.96
N ALA A 221 -4.44 -2.05 7.74
CA ALA A 221 -5.11 -0.83 7.24
C ALA A 221 -4.59 0.44 7.91
N TRP A 222 -4.52 1.55 7.17
CA TRP A 222 -4.12 2.84 7.73
C TRP A 222 -5.26 3.62 8.42
N ALA A 223 -6.52 3.27 8.15
CA ALA A 223 -7.68 3.86 8.82
C ALA A 223 -8.64 2.77 9.25
N GLU A 224 -9.44 3.05 10.29
CA GLU A 224 -10.40 2.07 10.77
C GLU A 224 -11.46 1.87 9.72
N PRO A 225 -11.72 0.62 9.32
CA PRO A 225 -12.94 0.30 8.63
C PRO A 225 -14.14 0.69 9.49
N THR A 226 -15.08 1.47 8.97
CA THR A 226 -16.34 1.69 9.72
C THR A 226 -17.04 0.34 9.91
N ALA A 227 -17.87 0.17 10.95
CA ALA A 227 -18.59 -1.10 11.19
C ALA A 227 -19.42 -1.58 9.98
N GLU A 228 -19.74 -0.67 9.06
CA GLU A 228 -20.48 -0.90 7.82
C GLU A 228 -19.64 -1.50 6.68
N THR A 229 -18.30 -1.52 6.82
CA THR A 229 -17.37 -1.96 5.76
C THR A 229 -17.24 -3.47 5.58
N GLY A 230 -17.74 -4.28 6.53
CA GLY A 230 -17.58 -5.74 6.49
C GLY A 230 -16.14 -6.24 6.58
N LEU A 231 -15.15 -5.38 6.86
CA LEU A 231 -13.74 -5.79 7.00
C LEU A 231 -13.52 -6.68 8.23
N PRO A 232 -12.56 -7.62 8.18
CA PRO A 232 -12.19 -8.40 9.35
C PRO A 232 -11.80 -7.47 10.51
N THR A 233 -12.46 -7.64 11.65
CA THR A 233 -12.25 -6.80 12.82
C THR A 233 -10.94 -7.11 13.57
N ARG A 234 -10.22 -8.15 13.14
CA ARG A 234 -8.90 -8.56 13.64
C ARG A 234 -7.83 -8.01 12.71
N GLY A 235 -6.80 -7.38 13.26
CA GLY A 235 -5.76 -6.80 12.42
C GLY A 235 -4.86 -5.80 13.11
N VAL A 236 -4.01 -5.19 12.29
CA VAL A 236 -3.08 -4.13 12.66
C VAL A 236 -3.49 -2.87 11.91
N PHE A 237 -3.72 -1.80 12.67
CA PHE A 237 -4.28 -0.55 12.17
C PHE A 237 -3.38 0.62 12.55
N ALA A 238 -3.26 1.62 11.68
CA ALA A 238 -2.85 2.97 12.09
C ALA A 238 -4.09 3.85 12.17
N PHE A 239 -4.07 4.96 12.93
CA PHE A 239 -5.15 5.96 12.92
C PHE A 239 -4.57 7.37 13.15
N PRO A 240 -5.21 8.42 12.61
CA PRO A 240 -4.97 9.80 13.05
C PRO A 240 -5.69 10.19 14.37
N GLY A 241 -6.29 9.24 15.11
CA GLY A 241 -6.93 9.46 16.42
C GLY A 241 -8.44 9.20 16.45
N GLY A 242 -9.02 8.77 17.59
CA GLY A 242 -10.46 8.94 17.86
C GLY A 242 -11.19 7.91 18.72
N ASP A 243 -11.11 6.62 18.44
CA ASP A 243 -12.03 5.62 19.00
C ASP A 243 -11.32 4.55 19.86
N ALA A 244 -12.03 4.02 20.86
CA ALA A 244 -11.50 2.98 21.76
C ALA A 244 -11.22 1.69 20.99
N PRO A 245 -10.00 1.11 21.06
CA PRO A 245 -9.67 -0.07 20.30
C PRO A 245 -10.39 -1.31 20.86
N ASP A 246 -11.10 -2.05 20.00
CA ASP A 246 -11.49 -3.43 20.29
C ASP A 246 -10.23 -4.24 20.68
N PRO A 247 -10.25 -5.05 21.75
CA PRO A 247 -9.09 -5.84 22.20
C PRO A 247 -8.56 -6.84 21.15
N ARG A 248 -9.31 -7.08 20.07
CA ARG A 248 -8.89 -7.85 18.90
C ARG A 248 -8.01 -7.06 17.91
N ARG A 249 -7.74 -5.78 18.20
CA ARG A 249 -7.01 -4.86 17.31
C ARG A 249 -5.64 -4.50 17.88
N VAL A 250 -4.64 -4.56 17.01
CA VAL A 250 -3.34 -3.93 17.25
C VAL A 250 -3.37 -2.57 16.56
N VAL A 251 -3.06 -1.50 17.29
CA VAL A 251 -2.89 -0.15 16.73
C VAL A 251 -1.42 0.25 16.76
N VAL A 252 -0.90 0.78 15.66
CA VAL A 252 0.49 1.24 15.58
C VAL A 252 0.53 2.77 15.50
N GLY A 253 1.53 3.36 16.15
CA GLY A 253 1.76 4.80 16.16
C GLY A 253 2.69 5.26 15.04
N PRO A 254 2.83 6.58 14.86
CA PRO A 254 3.89 7.14 14.02
C PRO A 254 5.27 6.88 14.64
N LEU A 255 6.30 6.85 13.78
CA LEU A 255 7.69 6.83 14.24
C LEU A 255 8.05 8.11 15.00
N ALA A 256 7.49 9.26 14.60
CA ALA A 256 7.75 10.53 15.25
C ALA A 256 6.44 11.24 15.60
N GLY A 257 6.40 11.85 16.79
CA GLY A 257 5.25 12.62 17.26
C GLY A 257 4.87 12.30 18.70
N PRO A 258 4.04 13.14 19.34
CA PRO A 258 3.54 12.85 20.67
C PRO A 258 2.67 11.59 20.62
N PRO A 259 2.80 10.69 21.61
CA PRO A 259 1.95 9.51 21.71
C PRO A 259 0.48 9.93 21.69
N HIS A 260 -0.30 9.29 20.83
CA HIS A 260 -1.72 9.62 20.70
C HIS A 260 -2.51 8.93 21.81
N PHE A 261 -3.39 9.69 22.47
CA PHE A 261 -4.29 9.17 23.50
C PHE A 261 -5.46 8.45 22.81
N LEU A 262 -5.40 7.13 22.73
CA LEU A 262 -6.46 6.29 22.17
C LEU A 262 -7.11 5.44 23.26
N GLY A 263 -7.86 6.07 24.17
CA GLY A 263 -8.88 5.44 25.04
C GLY A 263 -8.50 4.32 26.02
N GLU A 264 -7.45 3.54 25.76
CA GLU A 264 -7.07 2.32 26.50
C GLU A 264 -5.55 2.20 26.72
N GLY A 265 -4.77 3.25 26.46
CA GLY A 265 -3.35 3.24 26.79
C GLY A 265 -2.53 4.15 25.90
N TYR A 266 -1.51 4.75 26.51
CA TYR A 266 -0.45 5.51 25.87
C TYR A 266 0.21 4.64 24.79
N ARG A 267 0.15 5.02 23.50
CA ARG A 267 0.92 4.33 22.45
C ARG A 267 2.12 5.18 22.08
N GLU A 268 3.28 4.74 22.55
CA GLU A 268 4.58 5.40 22.36
C GLU A 268 4.99 5.43 20.89
N SER A 269 5.82 6.41 20.54
CA SER A 269 6.43 6.54 19.22
C SER A 269 7.36 5.34 18.95
N GLY A 270 7.14 4.62 17.85
CA GLY A 270 8.05 3.57 17.38
C GLY A 270 7.40 2.35 16.73
N PRO A 271 8.20 1.49 16.08
CA PRO A 271 7.71 0.27 15.45
C PRO A 271 7.14 -0.73 16.45
N THR A 272 5.94 -1.23 16.19
CA THR A 272 5.38 -2.36 16.93
C THR A 272 5.99 -3.65 16.41
N LEU A 273 6.63 -4.41 17.30
CA LEU A 273 7.16 -5.74 17.01
C LEU A 273 6.07 -6.80 17.24
N LEU A 274 5.76 -7.53 16.17
CA LEU A 274 4.80 -8.62 16.13
C LEU A 274 5.52 -9.93 15.86
N GLU A 275 5.06 -11.01 16.47
CA GLU A 275 5.32 -12.37 16.00
C GLU A 275 4.05 -12.93 15.36
N ILE A 276 4.15 -13.35 14.10
CA ILE A 276 3.04 -13.89 13.31
C ILE A 276 3.35 -15.36 13.01
N GLY A 277 2.52 -16.25 13.53
CA GLY A 277 2.56 -17.68 13.22
C GLY A 277 1.15 -18.25 13.08
N PRO A 278 1.01 -19.59 12.97
CA PRO A 278 -0.27 -20.25 12.64
C PRO A 278 -1.40 -19.95 13.64
N GLU A 279 -1.06 -19.62 14.89
CA GLU A 279 -2.01 -19.34 15.97
C GLU A 279 -2.53 -17.89 15.97
N GLY A 280 -1.95 -17.01 15.13
CA GLY A 280 -2.28 -15.59 15.11
C GLY A 280 -1.09 -14.67 15.42
N PRO A 281 -1.30 -13.35 15.32
CA PRO A 281 -0.32 -12.34 15.71
C PRO A 281 -0.23 -12.21 17.24
N VAL A 282 1.00 -12.06 17.74
CA VAL A 282 1.31 -11.75 19.14
C VAL A 282 2.14 -10.48 19.20
N VAL A 283 1.69 -9.49 19.98
CA VAL A 283 2.45 -8.27 20.22
C VAL A 283 3.59 -8.57 21.20
N ARG A 284 4.84 -8.34 20.79
CA ARG A 284 6.02 -8.51 21.64
C ARG A 284 6.43 -7.23 22.37
N GLY A 285 6.14 -6.07 21.77
CA GLY A 285 6.46 -4.77 22.33
C GLY A 285 6.66 -3.73 21.26
N LEU A 286 7.22 -2.60 21.66
CA LEU A 286 7.67 -1.52 20.79
C LEU A 286 9.19 -1.57 20.68
N ILE A 287 9.71 -1.41 19.46
CA ILE A 287 11.14 -1.24 19.23
C ILE A 287 11.48 0.19 19.65
N ASP A 288 12.29 0.34 20.70
CA ASP A 288 12.79 1.64 21.11
C ASP A 288 14.05 1.95 20.29
N PHE A 289 13.94 3.00 19.49
CA PHE A 289 14.96 3.46 18.56
C PHE A 289 15.55 4.83 18.99
N ARG A 290 15.14 5.34 20.16
CA ARG A 290 15.60 6.61 20.77
C ARG A 290 16.33 6.42 22.11
N GLY A 291 16.26 5.25 22.76
CA GLY A 291 16.72 4.99 24.12
C GLY A 291 17.55 3.71 24.36
N GLU A 292 17.80 3.39 25.64
CA GLU A 292 18.73 2.35 26.11
C GLU A 292 18.20 0.91 26.03
N ALA A 293 16.89 0.72 25.85
CA ALA A 293 16.24 -0.60 25.80
C ALA A 293 15.91 -0.96 24.34
N ARG A 294 16.08 -2.22 23.94
CA ARG A 294 15.81 -2.61 22.55
C ARG A 294 14.33 -2.85 22.23
N VAL A 295 13.59 -3.38 23.21
CA VAL A 295 12.14 -3.63 23.09
C VAL A 295 11.44 -3.29 24.41
N VAL A 296 10.48 -2.37 24.36
CA VAL A 296 9.59 -2.03 25.48
C VAL A 296 8.37 -2.93 25.43
N ARG A 297 8.23 -3.81 26.43
CA ARG A 297 7.11 -4.76 26.51
C ARG A 297 5.84 -4.06 27.01
N PRO A 298 4.65 -4.48 26.56
CA PRO A 298 3.41 -4.02 27.18
C PRO A 298 3.39 -4.42 28.67
N PRO A 299 2.75 -3.61 29.54
CA PRO A 299 2.57 -3.97 30.94
C PRO A 299 1.87 -5.34 31.04
N ALA A 300 2.31 -6.18 31.98
CA ALA A 300 1.64 -7.44 32.26
C ALA A 300 0.20 -7.15 32.74
N PRO A 301 -0.79 -7.98 32.35
CA PRO A 301 -2.17 -7.81 32.77
C PRO A 301 -2.34 -7.86 34.29
#